data_AF-A0A9E4WCE0-F1
#
_entry.id   AF-A0A9E4WCE0-F1
#
_cell.length_a   1.000
_cell.length_b   1.000
_cell.length_c   1.000
_cell.angle_alpha   90.00
_cell.angle_beta   90.00
_cell.angle_gamma   90.00
#
_symmetry.space_group_name_H-M   'P 1'
#
loop_
_entity.id
_entity.type
_entity.pdbx_description
1 polymer ?
#
loop_
_entity_poly.entity_id
_entity_poly.type
_entity_poly.pdbx_seq_one_letter_code
_entity_poly.pdbx_strand_id
1 'polypeptide(L)'
;MCGRFTLTSNLDELQGRFGFLSEFTDSHSFDHGPWLGPRYNIAPTQPVLTVTNDGQRRGQLMRWGLVPFWAKDLKIGARMINA
;
A
#
# COMPACT_ATOMS: atom_id res chain seq x y z
N MET A 1 3.56 -18.21 5.53
CA MET A 1 2.79 -17.57 4.44
C MET A 1 1.76 -16.65 5.07
N CYS A 2 1.72 -15.37 4.68
CA CYS A 2 0.80 -14.38 5.23
C CYS A 2 -0.22 -13.96 4.17
N GLY A 3 -1.50 -13.85 4.53
CA GLY A 3 -2.58 -13.56 3.58
C GLY A 3 -3.51 -12.43 3.99
N ARG A 4 -3.37 -11.91 5.23
CA ARG A 4 -4.18 -10.81 5.78
C ARG A 4 -3.34 -9.99 6.74
N PHE A 5 -3.60 -8.69 6.82
CA PHE A 5 -3.04 -7.83 7.87
C PHE A 5 -3.95 -6.62 8.15
N THR A 6 -3.60 -5.87 9.19
CA THR A 6 -4.29 -4.67 9.64
C THR A 6 -3.39 -3.46 9.49
N LEU A 7 -3.94 -2.33 9.06
CA LEU A 7 -3.29 -1.02 9.06
C LEU A 7 -4.27 0.01 9.62
N THR A 8 -4.04 0.47 10.85
CA THR A 8 -4.92 1.44 11.53
C THR A 8 -4.25 2.78 11.80
N SER A 9 -2.93 2.87 11.63
CA SER A 9 -2.19 4.14 11.74
C SER A 9 -2.63 5.10 10.65
N ASN A 10 -2.76 6.37 11.02
CA ASN A 10 -3.02 7.45 10.07
C ASN A 10 -1.76 7.74 9.21
N LEU A 11 -1.96 8.53 8.16
CA LEU A 11 -0.91 8.80 7.19
C LEU A 11 0.25 9.61 7.79
N ASP A 12 -0.03 10.57 8.67
CA ASP A 12 0.98 11.42 9.31
C ASP A 12 1.93 10.62 10.21
N GLU A 13 1.39 9.68 11.01
CA GLU A 13 2.19 8.76 11.82
C GLU A 13 3.13 7.92 10.95
N LEU A 14 2.62 7.39 9.83
CA LEU A 14 3.40 6.59 8.91
C LEU A 14 4.46 7.45 8.20
N GLN A 15 4.12 8.66 7.78
CA GLN A 15 5.07 9.62 7.19
C GLN A 15 6.17 9.96 8.17
N GLY A 16 5.84 10.31 9.42
CA GLY A 16 6.82 10.62 10.46
C GLY A 16 7.73 9.43 10.78
N ARG A 17 7.16 8.21 10.84
CA ARG A 17 7.92 6.98 11.13
C ARG A 17 8.87 6.56 10.01
N PHE A 18 8.43 6.65 8.76
CA PHE A 18 9.15 6.10 7.61
C PHE A 18 9.86 7.16 6.74
N GLY A 19 9.56 8.44 6.94
CA GLY A 19 10.19 9.57 6.27
C GLY A 19 9.99 9.55 4.76
N PHE A 20 8.73 9.41 4.30
CA PHE A 20 8.39 9.44 2.87
C PHE A 20 7.61 10.69 2.50
N LEU A 21 7.76 11.12 1.26
CA LEU A 21 6.88 12.12 0.66
C LEU A 21 5.58 11.48 0.22
N SER A 22 4.49 12.19 0.40
CA SER A 22 3.16 11.77 0.01
C SER A 22 2.58 12.79 -0.97
N GLU A 23 2.01 12.31 -2.07
CA GLU A 23 1.19 13.12 -2.97
C GLU A 23 -0.26 13.27 -2.47
N PHE A 24 -0.62 12.58 -1.38
CA PHE A 24 -1.92 12.73 -0.73
C PHE A 24 -1.93 14.07 0.04
N THR A 25 -2.51 15.10 -0.57
CA THR A 25 -2.44 16.50 -0.13
C THR A 25 -3.37 16.87 1.04
N ASP A 26 -4.17 15.94 1.54
CA ASP A 26 -5.22 16.25 2.53
C ASP A 26 -5.09 15.40 3.80
N SER A 27 -3.88 15.38 4.37
CA SER A 27 -3.43 14.47 5.46
C SER A 27 -4.11 14.66 6.82
N HIS A 28 -5.00 15.65 6.95
CA HIS A 28 -5.61 16.03 8.23
C HIS A 28 -7.03 15.48 8.46
N SER A 29 -7.61 14.75 7.49
CA SER A 29 -8.92 14.12 7.63
C SER A 29 -8.79 12.59 7.81
N PHE A 30 -9.49 11.99 8.77
CA PHE A 30 -9.53 10.54 8.96
C PHE A 30 -10.14 9.76 7.76
N ASP A 31 -10.55 10.48 6.71
CA ASP A 31 -11.27 9.99 5.54
C ASP A 31 -10.46 10.27 4.25
N HIS A 32 -9.25 9.73 4.18
CA HIS A 32 -8.40 9.78 2.98
C HIS A 32 -8.87 8.85 1.84
N GLY A 33 -10.17 8.55 1.78
CA GLY A 33 -10.75 7.55 0.89
C GLY A 33 -10.52 6.10 1.36
N PRO A 34 -11.07 5.11 0.62
CA PRO A 34 -11.24 3.74 1.10
C PRO A 34 -9.93 2.97 1.37
N TRP A 35 -8.77 3.51 0.94
CA TRP A 35 -7.49 2.80 0.98
C TRP A 35 -6.50 3.33 2.01
N LEU A 36 -6.68 4.57 2.48
CA LEU A 36 -5.75 5.29 3.35
C LEU A 36 -6.29 5.53 4.77
N GLY A 37 -7.58 5.26 5.01
CA GLY A 37 -8.13 5.18 6.36
C GLY A 37 -7.81 3.84 7.06
N PRO A 38 -8.22 3.67 8.33
CA PRO A 38 -8.03 2.44 9.09
C PRO A 38 -8.68 1.22 8.42
N ARG A 39 -7.90 0.15 8.24
CA ARG A 39 -8.32 -1.11 7.59
C ARG A 39 -7.94 -2.31 8.45
N TYR A 40 -8.95 -3.00 8.97
CA TYR A 40 -8.82 -4.13 9.89
C TYR A 40 -8.66 -5.49 9.20
N ASN A 41 -8.74 -5.51 7.87
CA ASN A 41 -8.70 -6.74 7.09
C ASN A 41 -8.25 -6.46 5.65
N ILE A 42 -6.98 -6.10 5.48
CA ILE A 42 -6.38 -5.96 4.16
C ILE A 42 -6.14 -7.35 3.59
N ALA A 43 -6.67 -7.59 2.39
CA ALA A 43 -6.60 -8.85 1.68
C ALA A 43 -5.74 -8.72 0.40
N PRO A 44 -5.27 -9.85 -0.17
CA PRO A 44 -4.46 -9.81 -1.38
C PRO A 44 -5.21 -9.18 -2.54
N THR A 45 -4.47 -8.67 -3.52
CA THR A 45 -4.93 -7.91 -4.70
C THR A 45 -5.49 -6.52 -4.43
N GLN A 46 -5.74 -6.16 -3.17
CA GLN A 46 -6.15 -4.81 -2.79
C GLN A 46 -4.97 -3.82 -2.90
N PRO A 47 -5.26 -2.53 -3.15
CA PRO A 47 -4.27 -1.46 -3.01
C PRO A 47 -3.82 -1.32 -1.56
N VAL A 48 -2.53 -1.11 -1.33
CA VAL A 48 -1.89 -0.93 -0.02
C VAL A 48 -0.88 0.20 -0.12
N LEU A 49 -0.86 1.07 0.90
CA LEU A 49 0.18 2.09 1.03
C LEU A 49 1.54 1.40 1.13
N THR A 50 2.40 1.71 0.17
CA THR A 50 3.74 1.13 0.02
C THR A 50 4.74 2.27 -0.05
N VAL A 51 5.82 2.16 0.72
CA VAL A 51 6.94 3.09 0.65
C VAL A 51 7.92 2.57 -0.40
N THR A 52 8.03 3.27 -1.52
CA THR A 52 9.02 3.01 -2.57
C THR A 52 10.24 3.92 -2.37
N ASN A 53 11.37 3.57 -2.99
CA ASN A 53 12.59 4.39 -2.94
C ASN A 53 13.38 4.26 -4.25
N ASP A 54 13.21 5.23 -5.13
CA ASP A 54 13.90 5.37 -6.42
C ASP A 54 14.92 6.54 -6.41
N GLY A 55 15.44 6.88 -5.24
CA GLY A 55 16.24 8.09 -4.98
C GLY A 55 15.52 9.06 -4.04
N GLN A 56 14.21 8.87 -3.86
CA GLN A 56 13.41 9.55 -2.87
C GLN A 56 12.36 8.58 -2.30
N ARG A 57 12.14 8.61 -0.98
CA ARG A 57 11.08 7.80 -0.38
C ARG A 57 9.72 8.39 -0.71
N ARG A 58 8.84 7.60 -1.30
CA ARG A 58 7.47 8.01 -1.67
C ARG A 58 6.45 7.02 -1.14
N GLY A 59 5.38 7.54 -0.55
CA GLY A 59 4.22 6.77 -0.16
C GLY A 59 3.24 6.72 -1.32
N GLN A 60 2.98 5.53 -1.85
CA GLN A 60 2.07 5.33 -2.98
C GLN A 60 1.22 4.08 -2.79
N LEU A 61 0.03 4.04 -3.40
CA LEU A 61 -0.79 2.84 -3.39
C LEU A 61 -0.28 1.84 -4.42
N MET A 62 0.04 0.62 -3.98
CA MET A 62 0.43 -0.49 -4.84
C MET A 62 -0.47 -1.70 -4.60
N ARG A 63 -0.65 -2.52 -5.63
CA ARG A 63 -1.38 -3.79 -5.51
C ARG A 63 -0.59 -4.79 -4.68
N TRP A 64 -1.20 -5.37 -3.65
CA TRP A 64 -0.59 -6.51 -2.96
C TRP A 64 -0.72 -7.79 -3.79
N GLY A 65 0.30 -8.06 -4.60
CA GLY A 65 0.36 -9.21 -5.49
C GLY A 65 1.15 -8.85 -6.73
N LEU A 66 2.40 -9.31 -6.78
CA LEU A 66 3.35 -8.95 -7.84
C LEU A 66 2.85 -9.41 -9.20
N VAL A 67 2.82 -8.51 -10.18
CA VAL A 67 2.62 -8.87 -11.58
C VAL A 67 3.97 -8.71 -12.27
N PRO A 68 4.63 -9.81 -12.68
CA PRO A 68 5.88 -9.73 -13.41
C PRO A 68 5.70 -8.96 -14.72
N PHE A 69 6.72 -8.21 -15.14
CA PHE A 69 6.64 -7.38 -16.34
C PHE A 69 6.36 -8.17 -17.63
N TRP A 70 6.68 -9.46 -17.66
CA TRP A 70 6.45 -10.36 -18.79
C TRP A 70 5.07 -11.04 -18.77
N ALA A 71 4.29 -10.86 -17.70
CA ALA A 71 2.99 -11.49 -17.57
C ALA A 71 1.96 -10.88 -18.53
N LYS A 72 1.16 -11.74 -19.16
CA LYS A 72 0.08 -11.33 -20.07
C LYS A 72 -1.25 -11.05 -19.37
N ASP A 73 -1.38 -11.44 -18.11
CA ASP A 73 -2.62 -11.32 -17.32
C ASP A 73 -2.30 -10.96 -15.86
N LEU A 74 -3.05 -10.00 -15.30
CA LEU A 74 -2.98 -9.55 -13.91
C LEU A 74 -3.34 -10.63 -12.89
N LYS A 75 -4.08 -11.67 -13.28
CA LYS A 75 -4.50 -12.78 -12.40
C LYS A 75 -3.32 -13.51 -11.78
N ILE A 76 -2.16 -13.51 -12.42
CA ILE A 76 -0.93 -14.11 -11.87
C ILE A 76 -0.56 -13.50 -10.51
N GLY A 77 -0.85 -12.21 -10.31
CA GLY A 77 -0.55 -11.51 -9.07
C GLY A 77 -1.29 -12.05 -7.86
N ALA A 78 -2.43 -12.73 -8.02
CA ALA A 78 -3.12 -13.39 -6.92
C ALA A 78 -2.34 -14.57 -6.33
N ARG A 79 -1.40 -15.14 -7.10
CA ARG A 79 -0.51 -16.23 -6.66
C ARG A 79 0.86 -15.74 -6.17
N MET A 80 1.18 -14.46 -6.38
CA MET A 80 2.48 -13.85 -6.07
C MET A 80 2.37 -12.84 -4.93
N ILE A 81 1.77 -13.27 -3.82
CA ILE A 81 1.43 -12.43 -2.66
C ILE A 81 2.45 -12.53 -1.52
N ASN A 82 3.32 -13.56 -1.56
CA ASN A 82 4.42 -13.79 -0.64
C ASN A 82 5.66 -14.16 -1.47
N ALA A 83 6.84 -13.79 -0.99
CA ALA A 83 8.14 -14.20 -1.52
C ALA A 83 9.07 -14.50 -0.34
#